data_AF-A0AAN9H9F9-F1
#
_entry.id   AF-A0AAN9H9F9-F1
#
_cell.length_a   1.000
_cell.length_b   1.000
_cell.length_c   1.000
_cell.angle_alpha   90.00
_cell.angle_beta   90.00
_cell.angle_gamma   90.00
#
_symmetry.space_group_name_H-M   'P 1'
#
loop_
_entity.id
_entity.type
_entity.pdbx_description
1 polymer ?
#
loop_
_entity_poly.entity_id
_entity_poly.type
_entity_poly.pdbx_seq_one_letter_code
_entity_poly.pdbx_strand_id
1 'polypeptide(L)'
;MVSRILRNKDPLMATLAHQNHKLTLLTSAEFDKLARLEKLLEPCRYVMELLGGEKYVSCSVVLPALCHLALKMAVTEDDPAYVVRFKDAFKEDLTKRKENTNIAWLKIASALDPRFKNLKCIPKAERAEV
;
A
#
# COMPACT_ATOMS: atom_id res chain seq x y z
N MET A 1 12.55 6.35 -1.44
CA MET A 1 12.92 7.49 -2.31
C MET A 1 12.16 8.75 -1.91
N VAL A 2 10.82 8.75 -1.95
CA VAL A 2 9.97 9.90 -1.56
C VAL A 2 10.33 10.45 -0.17
N SER A 3 10.45 9.59 0.84
CA SER A 3 10.86 9.95 2.20
C SER A 3 12.20 10.70 2.26
N ARG A 4 13.17 10.30 1.41
CA ARG A 4 14.49 10.96 1.33
C ARG A 4 14.39 12.33 0.67
N ILE A 5 13.53 12.50 -0.32
CA ILE A 5 13.28 13.79 -0.99
C ILE A 5 12.65 14.76 0.01
N LEU A 6 11.67 14.31 0.80
CA LEU A 6 11.00 15.13 1.81
C LEU A 6 11.96 15.51 2.96
N ARG A 7 12.73 14.55 3.47
CA ARG A 7 13.71 14.79 4.54
C ARG A 7 14.82 15.75 4.12
N ASN A 8 15.25 15.69 2.87
CA ASN A 8 16.35 16.51 2.35
C ASN A 8 15.85 17.69 1.51
N LYS A 9 14.63 18.19 1.75
CA LYS A 9 14.02 19.28 0.98
C LYS A 9 14.94 20.50 0.86
N ASP A 10 15.44 21.04 1.97
CA ASP A 10 16.23 22.27 1.95
C ASP A 10 17.60 22.09 1.31
N PRO A 11 18.40 21.04 1.63
CA PRO A 11 19.65 20.77 0.94
C PRO A 11 19.47 20.55 -0.57
N LEU A 12 18.40 19.86 -0.97
CA LEU A 12 18.09 19.56 -2.36
C LEU A 12 17.70 20.82 -3.13
N MET A 13 16.84 21.67 -2.55
CA MET A 13 16.47 22.95 -3.15
C MET A 13 17.66 23.90 -3.25
N ALA A 14 18.52 23.95 -2.22
CA ALA A 14 19.74 24.74 -2.24
C ALA A 14 20.67 24.26 -3.37
N THR A 15 20.97 22.97 -3.46
CA THR A 15 21.86 22.44 -4.52
C THR A 15 21.29 22.63 -5.92
N LEU A 16 19.98 22.48 -6.11
CA LEU A 16 19.34 22.72 -7.41
C LEU A 16 19.34 24.21 -7.79
N ALA A 17 19.22 25.13 -6.84
CA ALA A 17 19.28 26.57 -7.09
C ALA A 17 20.68 27.05 -7.55
N HIS A 18 21.75 26.32 -7.22
CA HIS A 18 23.11 26.62 -7.63
C HIS A 18 23.48 26.04 -9.01
N GLN A 19 22.57 25.31 -9.68
CA GLN A 19 22.83 24.73 -11.00
C GLN A 19 22.63 25.79 -12.11
N ASN A 20 23.56 25.82 -13.08
CA ASN A 20 23.55 26.80 -14.19
C ASN A 20 22.44 26.55 -15.23
N HIS A 21 21.76 25.40 -15.17
CA HIS A 21 20.64 25.09 -16.05
C HIS A 21 19.33 25.45 -15.36
N LYS A 22 18.37 26.01 -16.13
CA LYS A 22 17.00 26.29 -15.68
C LYS A 22 16.28 24.98 -15.33
N LEU A 23 16.48 24.49 -14.12
CA LEU A 23 15.72 23.38 -13.57
C LEU A 23 14.45 23.92 -12.93
N THR A 24 13.29 23.44 -13.38
CA THR A 24 12.02 23.73 -12.71
C THR A 24 12.06 23.08 -11.33
N LEU A 25 12.16 23.91 -10.29
CA LEU A 25 12.11 23.45 -8.91
C LEU A 25 10.70 22.98 -8.54
N LEU A 26 10.61 21.98 -7.67
CA LEU A 26 9.32 21.56 -7.13
C LEU A 26 8.69 22.71 -6.33
N THR A 27 7.44 23.00 -6.64
CA THR A 27 6.60 23.94 -5.90
C THR A 27 6.21 23.37 -4.54
N SER A 28 5.78 24.23 -3.62
CA SER A 28 5.28 23.78 -2.31
C SER A 28 4.13 22.77 -2.45
N ALA A 29 3.21 23.01 -3.39
CA ALA A 29 2.08 22.13 -3.66
C ALA A 29 2.51 20.73 -4.15
N GLU A 30 3.64 20.62 -4.86
CA GLU A 30 4.17 19.33 -5.28
C GLU A 30 4.85 18.57 -4.13
N PHE A 31 5.51 19.28 -3.21
CA PHE A 31 5.98 18.68 -1.97
C PHE A 31 4.83 18.16 -1.10
N ASP A 32 3.70 18.87 -1.03
CA ASP A 32 2.51 18.41 -0.31
C ASP A 32 1.92 17.14 -0.95
N LYS A 33 1.91 17.06 -2.29
CA LYS A 33 1.53 15.84 -3.01
C LYS A 33 2.48 14.68 -2.70
N LEU A 34 3.79 14.91 -2.62
CA LEU A 34 4.78 13.89 -2.24
C LEU A 34 4.59 13.41 -0.80
N ALA A 35 4.32 14.32 0.14
CA ALA A 35 4.01 13.95 1.52
C ALA A 35 2.73 13.11 1.62
N ARG A 36 1.71 13.43 0.81
CA ARG A 36 0.50 12.60 0.72
C ARG A 36 0.79 11.22 0.11
N LEU A 37 1.65 11.16 -0.92
CA LEU A 37 2.06 9.91 -1.55
C LEU A 37 2.82 9.01 -0.56
N GLU A 38 3.70 9.56 0.28
CA GLU A 38 4.37 8.80 1.33
C GLU A 38 3.37 8.14 2.27
N LYS A 39 2.38 8.90 2.77
CA LYS A 39 1.30 8.37 3.62
C LYS A 39 0.46 7.32 2.90
N LEU A 40 0.21 7.51 1.61
CA LEU A 40 -0.59 6.59 0.78
C LEU A 40 0.11 5.25 0.56
N LEU A 41 1.45 5.25 0.48
CA LEU A 41 2.27 4.06 0.28
C LEU A 41 2.65 3.34 1.58
N GLU A 42 2.42 3.96 2.73
CA GLU A 42 2.73 3.38 4.04
C GLU A 42 2.07 2.00 4.28
N PRO A 43 0.79 1.76 3.92
CA PRO A 43 0.20 0.42 4.00
C PRO A 43 0.94 -0.62 3.15
N CYS A 44 1.47 -0.23 1.99
CA CYS A 44 2.27 -1.10 1.14
C CYS A 44 3.60 -1.45 1.80
N ARG A 45 4.27 -0.46 2.42
CA ARG A 45 5.51 -0.70 3.19
C ARG A 45 5.26 -1.69 4.31
N TYR A 46 4.23 -1.46 5.12
CA TYR A 46 3.85 -2.36 6.22
C TYR A 46 3.62 -3.80 5.74
N VAL A 47 2.86 -3.99 4.65
CA VAL A 47 2.61 -5.33 4.12
C VAL A 47 3.85 -5.96 3.50
N MET A 48 4.71 -5.20 2.84
CA MET A 48 5.98 -5.72 2.31
C MET A 48 6.93 -6.16 3.44
N GLU A 49 7.06 -5.36 4.50
CA GLU A 49 7.86 -5.74 5.68
C GLU A 49 7.27 -6.98 6.37
N LEU A 50 5.93 -7.03 6.49
CA LEU A 50 5.22 -8.17 7.07
C LEU A 50 5.41 -9.44 6.25
N LEU A 51 5.31 -9.38 4.91
CA LEU A 51 5.41 -10.55 4.03
C LEU A 51 6.86 -10.91 3.66
N GLY A 52 7.79 -9.96 3.77
CA GLY A 52 9.22 -10.16 3.52
C GLY A 52 10.01 -10.60 4.75
N GLY A 53 9.36 -10.80 5.90
CA GLY A 53 10.01 -11.24 7.12
C GLY A 53 10.53 -12.68 7.03
N GLU A 54 11.79 -12.91 7.40
CA GLU A 54 12.42 -14.24 7.27
C GLU A 54 11.96 -15.25 8.33
N LYS A 55 11.43 -14.79 9.47
CA LYS A 55 11.24 -15.65 10.65
C LYS A 55 9.81 -16.18 10.85
N TYR A 56 8.77 -15.55 10.28
CA TYR A 56 7.37 -15.81 10.70
C TYR A 56 6.30 -15.66 9.61
N VAL A 57 6.66 -15.58 8.33
CA VAL A 57 5.67 -15.38 7.26
C VAL A 57 5.14 -16.73 6.79
N SER A 58 4.09 -17.19 7.45
CA SER A 58 3.27 -18.30 7.00
C SER A 58 2.30 -17.83 5.93
N CYS A 59 1.96 -18.72 4.98
CA CYS A 59 0.94 -18.45 3.94
C CYS A 59 -0.39 -17.93 4.51
N SER A 60 -0.67 -18.18 5.80
CA SER A 60 -1.83 -17.69 6.54
C SER A 60 -1.94 -16.16 6.66
N VAL A 61 -0.83 -15.42 6.50
CA VAL A 61 -0.83 -13.94 6.63
C VAL A 61 -1.12 -13.25 5.30
N VAL A 62 -0.93 -13.95 4.17
CA VAL A 62 -1.03 -13.38 2.82
C VAL A 62 -2.43 -12.83 2.55
N LEU A 63 -3.48 -13.62 2.76
CA LEU A 63 -4.86 -13.16 2.53
C LEU A 63 -5.26 -12.00 3.47
N PRO A 64 -5.01 -12.06 4.80
CA PRO A 64 -5.21 -10.92 5.68
C PRO A 64 -4.48 -9.65 5.22
N ALA A 65 -3.24 -9.76 4.75
CA ALA A 65 -2.45 -8.63 4.27
C ALA A 65 -3.02 -8.03 2.97
N LEU A 66 -3.45 -8.87 2.02
CA LEU A 66 -4.11 -8.41 0.80
C LEU A 66 -5.44 -7.71 1.11
N CYS A 67 -6.25 -8.26 2.03
CA CYS A 67 -7.49 -7.61 2.47
C CYS A 67 -7.22 -6.29 3.18
N HIS A 68 -6.16 -6.21 3.99
CA HIS A 68 -5.73 -4.96 4.62
C HIS A 68 -5.37 -3.88 3.58
N LEU A 69 -4.60 -4.23 2.54
CA LEU A 69 -4.28 -3.31 1.45
C LEU A 69 -5.53 -2.84 0.70
N ALA A 70 -6.42 -3.77 0.34
CA ALA A 70 -7.66 -3.43 -0.36
C ALA A 70 -8.53 -2.45 0.46
N LEU A 71 -8.59 -2.65 1.79
CA LEU A 71 -9.32 -1.78 2.70
C LEU A 71 -8.67 -0.40 2.83
N LYS A 72 -7.34 -0.33 2.98
CA LYS A 72 -6.62 0.96 3.09
C LYS A 72 -6.60 1.75 1.79
N MET A 73 -6.69 1.05 0.66
CA MET A 73 -6.78 1.66 -0.67
C MET A 73 -8.21 1.98 -1.09
N ALA A 74 -9.20 1.83 -0.20
CA ALA A 74 -10.56 2.29 -0.47
C ALA A 74 -10.59 3.82 -0.66
N VAL A 75 -11.30 4.27 -1.70
CA VAL A 75 -11.54 5.68 -1.97
C VAL A 75 -12.41 6.23 -0.86
N THR A 76 -12.04 7.38 -0.31
CA THR A 76 -12.80 8.13 0.70
C THR A 76 -13.26 9.46 0.11
N GLU A 77 -14.34 10.03 0.62
CA GLU A 77 -14.87 11.33 0.14
C GLU A 77 -13.83 12.47 0.24
N ASP A 78 -12.91 12.39 1.21
CA ASP A 78 -11.82 13.35 1.41
C ASP A 78 -10.64 13.20 0.42
N ASP A 79 -10.70 12.25 -0.52
CA ASP A 79 -9.61 12.03 -1.46
C ASP A 79 -9.65 13.02 -2.63
N PRO A 80 -8.55 13.75 -2.89
CA PRO A 80 -8.45 14.56 -4.09
C PRO A 80 -8.42 13.66 -5.32
N ALA A 81 -8.87 14.18 -6.47
CA ALA A 81 -9.05 13.41 -7.70
C ALA A 81 -7.81 12.58 -8.14
N TYR A 82 -6.60 13.08 -7.88
CA TYR A 82 -5.37 12.35 -8.21
C TYR A 82 -5.13 11.13 -7.30
N VAL A 83 -5.58 11.16 -6.04
CA VAL A 83 -5.52 10.02 -5.13
C VAL A 83 -6.60 9.00 -5.46
N VAL A 84 -7.79 9.46 -5.84
CA VAL A 84 -8.86 8.57 -6.33
C VAL A 84 -8.34 7.74 -7.52
N ARG A 85 -7.79 8.42 -8.54
CA ARG A 85 -7.17 7.76 -9.71
C ARG A 85 -6.08 6.77 -9.33
N PHE A 86 -5.22 7.13 -8.37
CA PHE A 86 -4.18 6.23 -7.89
C PHE A 86 -4.77 5.00 -7.20
N LYS A 87 -5.73 5.19 -6.28
CA LYS A 87 -6.37 4.11 -5.51
C LYS A 87 -7.13 3.15 -6.44
N ASP A 88 -7.83 3.67 -7.44
CA ASP A 88 -8.55 2.86 -8.42
C ASP A 88 -7.59 2.04 -9.28
N ALA A 89 -6.55 2.67 -9.83
CA ALA A 89 -5.52 1.97 -10.60
C ALA A 89 -4.79 0.91 -9.77
N PHE A 90 -4.49 1.23 -8.50
CA PHE A 90 -3.86 0.29 -7.57
C PHE A 90 -4.76 -0.91 -7.28
N LYS A 91 -6.06 -0.68 -7.01
CA LYS A 91 -7.02 -1.76 -6.76
C LYS A 91 -7.20 -2.64 -7.99
N GLU A 92 -7.27 -2.05 -9.17
CA GLU A 92 -7.39 -2.79 -10.43
C GLU A 92 -6.16 -3.69 -10.63
N ASP A 93 -4.95 -3.15 -10.47
CA ASP A 93 -3.70 -3.92 -10.56
C ASP A 93 -3.64 -5.03 -9.50
N LEU A 94 -3.99 -4.72 -8.25
CA LEU A 94 -3.99 -5.68 -7.16
C LEU A 94 -5.01 -6.82 -7.41
N THR A 95 -6.18 -6.51 -7.96
CA THR A 95 -7.21 -7.50 -8.29
C THR A 95 -6.73 -8.43 -9.39
N LYS A 96 -6.16 -7.89 -10.48
CA LYS A 96 -5.55 -8.68 -11.57
C LYS A 96 -4.46 -9.63 -11.05
N ARG A 97 -3.60 -9.17 -10.14
CA ARG A 97 -2.58 -10.02 -9.52
C ARG A 97 -3.17 -11.09 -8.60
N LYS A 98 -4.26 -10.76 -7.92
CA LYS A 98 -4.98 -11.69 -7.02
C LYS A 98 -5.63 -12.85 -7.77
N GLU A 99 -6.09 -12.64 -9.00
CA GLU A 99 -6.68 -13.68 -9.85
C GLU A 99 -5.72 -14.84 -10.12
N ASN A 100 -4.42 -14.56 -10.22
CA ASN A 100 -3.38 -15.58 -10.43
C ASN A 100 -2.97 -16.32 -9.13
N THR A 101 -3.60 -16.00 -8.00
CA THR A 101 -3.27 -16.59 -6.69
C THR A 101 -4.30 -17.64 -6.29
N ASN A 102 -3.87 -18.74 -5.67
CA ASN A 102 -4.77 -19.75 -5.13
C ASN A 102 -5.49 -19.24 -3.85
N ILE A 103 -6.56 -18.48 -4.04
CA ILE A 103 -7.33 -17.87 -2.93
C ILE A 103 -7.96 -18.93 -2.02
N ALA A 104 -8.40 -20.07 -2.55
CA ALA A 104 -8.94 -21.15 -1.74
C ALA A 104 -7.90 -21.68 -0.72
N TRP A 105 -6.67 -21.93 -1.18
CA TRP A 105 -5.57 -22.32 -0.32
C TRP A 105 -5.25 -21.27 0.75
N LEU A 106 -5.23 -19.99 0.36
CA LEU A 106 -4.96 -18.91 1.30
C LEU A 106 -6.06 -18.74 2.35
N LYS A 107 -7.34 -19.00 2.01
CA LYS A 107 -8.45 -19.01 2.96
C LYS A 107 -8.24 -20.08 4.04
N ILE A 108 -7.96 -21.32 3.63
CA ILE A 108 -7.69 -22.44 4.54
C ILE A 108 -6.49 -22.13 5.43
N ALA A 109 -5.36 -21.69 4.82
CA ALA A 109 -4.17 -21.34 5.57
C ALA A 109 -4.45 -20.25 6.62
N SER A 110 -5.24 -19.25 6.27
CA SER A 110 -5.64 -18.17 7.20
C SER A 110 -6.52 -18.68 8.33
N ALA A 111 -7.46 -19.60 8.04
CA ALA A 111 -8.37 -20.16 9.04
C ALA A 111 -7.65 -21.04 10.07
N LEU A 112 -6.62 -21.77 9.64
CA LEU A 112 -5.81 -22.62 10.52
C LEU A 112 -4.90 -21.80 11.45
N ASP A 113 -4.68 -20.52 11.19
CA ASP A 113 -3.85 -19.66 12.02
C ASP A 113 -4.66 -19.06 13.19
N PRO A 114 -4.27 -19.33 14.46
CA PRO A 114 -4.99 -18.83 15.62
C PRO A 114 -5.17 -17.31 15.66
N ARG A 115 -4.27 -16.54 15.04
CA ARG A 115 -4.32 -15.08 14.97
C ARG A 115 -5.51 -14.58 14.15
N PHE A 116 -6.03 -15.39 13.22
CA PHE A 116 -7.08 -15.00 12.28
C PHE A 116 -8.38 -15.78 12.44
N LYS A 117 -8.60 -16.50 13.55
CA LYS A 117 -9.82 -17.29 13.86
C LYS A 117 -11.15 -16.58 13.61
N ASN A 118 -11.18 -15.26 13.74
CA ASN A 118 -12.39 -14.46 13.51
C ASN A 118 -12.74 -14.28 12.02
N LEU A 119 -11.88 -14.74 11.10
CA LEU A 119 -12.00 -14.69 9.65
C LEU A 119 -12.46 -13.32 9.13
N LYS A 120 -11.99 -12.23 9.76
CA LYS A 120 -12.39 -10.86 9.41
C LYS A 120 -12.04 -10.50 7.96
N CYS A 121 -11.03 -11.16 7.39
CA CYS A 121 -10.62 -11.02 6.00
C CYS A 121 -11.54 -11.75 4.99
N ILE A 122 -12.45 -12.61 5.46
CA ILE A 122 -13.38 -13.39 4.64
C ILE A 122 -14.81 -12.87 4.85
N PRO A 123 -15.57 -12.61 3.76
CA PRO A 123 -16.99 -12.25 3.85
C PRO A 123 -17.78 -13.29 4.65
N LYS A 124 -18.76 -12.87 5.47
CA LYS A 124 -19.50 -13.77 6.36
C LYS A 124 -20.14 -14.97 5.63
N ALA A 125 -20.62 -14.75 4.40
CA ALA A 125 -21.23 -15.80 3.58
C ALA A 125 -20.25 -16.92 3.21
N GLU A 126 -18.99 -16.57 2.97
CA GLU A 126 -17.94 -17.52 2.53
C GLU A 126 -17.25 -18.23 3.70
N ARG A 127 -17.56 -17.87 4.95
CA ARG A 127 -16.89 -18.47 6.13
C ARG A 127 -17.32 -19.90 6.42
N ALA A 128 -18.48 -20.33 5.93
CA ALA A 128 -18.95 -21.70 6.10
C ALA A 128 -18.20 -22.70 5.18
N GLU A 129 -17.49 -22.19 4.17
CA GLU A 129 -16.78 -22.96 3.15
C GLU A 129 -15.28 -23.13 3.44
N VAL A 130 -14.81 -22.65 4.60
CA VAL A 130 -13.40 -22.59 5.00
C VAL A 130 -13.22 -23.30 6.34
#